data_AF-A0A2E5REK1-F1
#
_entry.id   AF-A0A2E5REK1-F1
#
_cell.length_a   1.000
_cell.length_b   1.000
_cell.length_c   1.000
_cell.angle_alpha   90.00
_cell.angle_beta   90.00
_cell.angle_gamma   90.00
#
_symmetry.space_group_name_H-M   'P 1'
#
loop_
_entity.id
_entity.type
_entity.pdbx_description
1 polymer ?
#
loop_
_entity_poly.entity_id
_entity_poly.type
_entity_poly.pdbx_seq_one_letter_code
_entity_poly.pdbx_strand_id
1 'polypeptide(L)'
;MEDRASFTSEIGRILRSSRDIESNPIENRIHLAIAMAVRIHTSNVSDNQADIGRLPGPAFAQDHRSMRFGQRDLIRGRSSRSTWR
;
A
#
# COMPACT_ATOMS: atom_id res chain seq x y z
N MET A 1 34.41 30.32 36.64
CA MET A 1 33.27 30.94 35.94
C MET A 1 32.74 29.91 34.98
N GLU A 2 31.49 29.47 35.15
CA GLU A 2 30.86 28.52 34.24
C GLU A 2 30.37 29.27 33.00
N ASP A 3 31.04 29.04 31.87
CA ASP A 3 30.61 29.55 30.57
C ASP A 3 29.31 28.82 30.18
N ARG A 4 28.16 29.40 30.54
CA ARG A 4 26.86 28.94 30.09
C ARG A 4 26.78 29.14 28.58
N ALA A 5 26.90 28.04 27.83
CA ALA A 5 26.67 28.07 26.39
C ALA A 5 25.30 28.73 26.13
N SER A 6 25.27 29.71 25.21
CA SER A 6 24.03 30.41 24.86
C SER A 6 22.96 29.40 24.44
N PHE A 7 21.71 29.64 24.81
CA PHE A 7 20.55 28.77 24.52
C PHE A 7 20.50 28.33 23.04
N THR A 8 20.90 29.22 22.13
CA THR A 8 20.98 28.94 20.69
C THR A 8 22.06 27.92 20.33
N SER A 9 23.18 27.91 21.05
CA SER A 9 24.24 26.90 20.91
C SER A 9 23.77 25.52 21.37
N GLU A 10 22.98 25.48 22.42
CA GLU A 10 22.42 24.24 22.97
C GLU A 10 21.35 23.65 22.04
N ILE A 11 20.42 24.49 21.54
CA ILE A 11 19.46 24.13 20.48
C ILE A 11 20.20 23.60 19.24
N GLY A 12 21.25 24.30 18.80
CA GLY A 12 22.05 23.88 17.65
C GLY A 12 22.76 22.54 17.87
N ARG A 13 23.19 22.25 19.10
CA ARG A 13 23.79 20.97 19.48
C ARG A 13 22.75 19.85 19.45
N ILE A 14 21.55 20.07 20.00
CA ILE A 14 20.45 19.10 20.01
C ILE A 14 19.99 18.75 18.59
N LEU A 15 19.85 19.76 17.72
CA LEU A 15 19.45 19.55 16.32
C LEU A 15 20.50 18.75 15.53
N ARG A 16 21.80 19.00 15.77
CA ARG A 16 22.88 18.21 15.17
C ARG A 16 22.92 16.79 15.72
N SER A 17 22.85 16.61 17.04
CA SER A 17 22.82 15.26 17.64
C SER A 17 21.60 14.44 17.21
N SER A 18 20.47 15.09 16.91
CA SER A 18 19.27 14.42 16.37
C SER A 18 19.42 14.07 14.89
N ARG A 19 20.15 14.90 14.12
CA ARG A 19 20.52 14.62 12.72
C ARG A 19 21.54 13.48 12.60
N ASP A 20 22.40 13.35 13.60
CA ASP A 20 23.45 12.33 13.71
C ASP A 20 22.97 11.06 14.43
N ILE A 21 21.67 10.92 14.71
CA ILE A 21 21.07 9.61 14.97
C ILE A 21 21.22 8.85 13.66
N GLU A 22 22.33 8.13 13.54
CA GLU A 22 22.63 7.27 12.41
C GLU A 22 21.41 6.42 12.15
N SER A 23 20.67 6.78 11.10
CA SER A 23 19.49 6.03 10.71
C SER A 23 20.03 4.69 10.22
N ASN A 24 20.02 3.70 11.10
CA ASN A 24 20.59 2.41 10.82
C ASN A 24 19.90 1.93 9.53
N PRO A 25 20.64 1.69 8.42
CA PRO A 25 20.01 1.44 7.13
C PRO A 25 19.09 0.22 7.18
N ILE A 26 19.31 -0.67 8.15
CA ILE A 26 18.46 -1.82 8.49
C ILE A 26 17.14 -1.36 9.12
N GLU A 27 17.16 -0.46 10.11
CA GLU A 27 15.96 0.11 10.75
C GLU A 27 15.13 0.90 9.74
N ASN A 28 15.76 1.72 8.89
CA ASN A 28 15.05 2.42 7.82
C ASN A 28 14.35 1.47 6.85
N ARG A 29 14.98 0.34 6.50
CA ARG A 29 14.36 -0.68 5.65
C ARG A 29 13.18 -1.37 6.34
N ILE A 30 13.31 -1.65 7.63
CA ILE A 30 12.22 -2.22 8.44
C ILE A 30 11.05 -1.23 8.52
N HIS A 31 11.32 0.05 8.80
CA HIS A 31 10.30 1.09 8.90
C HIS A 31 9.61 1.32 7.54
N LEU A 32 10.36 1.31 6.44
CA LEU A 32 9.81 1.38 5.08
C LEU A 32 8.92 0.16 4.77
N ALA A 33 9.36 -1.05 5.12
CA ALA A 33 8.58 -2.27 4.93
C ALA A 33 7.27 -2.24 5.73
N ILE A 34 7.31 -1.78 6.99
CA ILE A 34 6.13 -1.59 7.83
C ILE A 34 5.19 -0.56 7.21
N ALA A 35 5.70 0.60 6.79
CA ALA A 35 4.90 1.65 6.15
C ALA A 35 4.23 1.16 4.86
N MET A 36 4.93 0.36 4.04
CA MET A 36 4.35 -0.26 2.84
C MET A 36 3.28 -1.29 3.18
N ALA A 37 3.52 -2.16 4.17
CA ALA A 37 2.54 -3.17 4.59
C ALA A 37 1.26 -2.51 5.12
N VAL A 38 1.38 -1.48 5.96
CA VAL A 38 0.24 -0.69 6.47
C VAL A 38 -0.48 0.00 5.31
N ARG A 39 0.24 0.56 4.35
CA ARG A 39 -0.37 1.21 3.18
C ARG A 39 -1.11 0.22 2.29
N ILE A 40 -0.57 -0.97 2.03
CA ILE A 40 -1.24 -2.02 1.25
C ILE A 40 -2.49 -2.51 1.99
N HIS A 41 -2.40 -2.67 3.31
CA HIS A 41 -3.53 -3.10 4.12
C HIS A 41 -4.64 -2.05 4.17
N THR A 42 -4.29 -0.78 4.31
CA THR A 42 -5.25 0.33 4.36
C THR A 42 -5.74 0.77 2.98
N SER A 43 -4.97 0.56 1.91
CA SER A 43 -5.42 0.85 0.53
C SER A 43 -6.54 -0.08 0.06
N ASN A 44 -6.68 -1.26 0.66
CA ASN A 44 -7.82 -2.14 0.41
C ASN A 44 -9.09 -1.69 1.15
N VAL A 45 -9.02 -0.63 1.97
CA VAL A 45 -10.19 0.02 2.62
C VAL A 45 -10.67 1.20 1.76
N SER A 46 -10.62 1.07 0.44
CA SER A 46 -11.22 2.01 -0.50
C SER A 46 -12.51 1.46 -1.11
N ASP A 47 -13.24 0.62 -0.38
CA ASP A 47 -14.62 0.31 -0.75
C ASP A 47 -15.46 1.54 -0.43
N ASN A 48 -15.40 2.52 -1.33
CA ASN A 48 -16.40 3.56 -1.43
C ASN A 48 -17.74 2.81 -1.44
N GLN A 49 -18.63 3.08 -0.48
CA GLN A 49 -19.85 2.30 -0.30
C GLN A 49 -20.73 2.27 -1.58
N ALA A 50 -20.53 3.26 -2.46
CA ALA A 50 -21.10 3.33 -3.81
C ALA A 50 -20.62 2.21 -4.76
N ASP A 51 -19.45 1.64 -4.56
CA ASP A 51 -18.84 0.64 -5.44
C ASP A 51 -19.13 -0.80 -5.00
N ILE A 52 -19.68 -1.03 -3.81
CA ILE A 52 -20.06 -2.37 -3.32
C ILE A 52 -21.04 -3.09 -4.28
N GLY A 53 -21.92 -2.35 -4.97
CA GLY A 53 -22.81 -2.90 -5.99
C GLY A 53 -22.18 -3.06 -7.39
N ARG A 54 -21.01 -2.46 -7.61
CA ARG A 54 -20.25 -2.49 -8.87
C ARG A 54 -19.11 -3.49 -8.85
N LEU A 55 -18.72 -3.96 -7.66
CA LEU A 55 -17.75 -5.03 -7.52
C LEU A 55 -18.24 -6.25 -8.29
N PRO A 56 -17.39 -6.82 -9.15
CA PRO A 56 -17.78 -7.98 -9.91
C PRO A 56 -17.85 -9.13 -8.89
N GLY A 57 -19.05 -9.69 -8.70
CA GLY A 57 -19.34 -10.69 -7.66
C GLY A 57 -18.53 -11.99 -7.80
N PRO A 58 -18.90 -13.07 -7.11
CA PRO A 58 -18.24 -14.37 -7.27
C PRO A 58 -18.11 -14.75 -8.75
N ALA A 59 -17.06 -15.50 -9.12
CA ALA A 59 -16.82 -15.87 -10.53
C ALA A 59 -18.07 -16.48 -11.20
N PHE A 60 -18.83 -17.31 -10.49
CA PHE A 60 -20.11 -17.86 -10.94
C PHE A 60 -21.18 -16.79 -11.21
N ALA A 61 -21.29 -15.76 -10.37
CA ALA A 61 -22.26 -14.69 -10.55
C ALA A 61 -21.91 -13.81 -11.77
N GLN A 62 -20.62 -13.58 -12.02
CA GLN A 62 -20.13 -12.88 -13.20
C GLN A 62 -20.39 -13.70 -14.48
N ASP A 63 -20.17 -15.01 -14.40
CA ASP A 63 -20.39 -15.94 -15.51
C ASP A 63 -21.87 -16.01 -15.89
N HIS A 64 -22.74 -16.18 -14.90
CA HIS A 64 -24.19 -16.20 -15.08
C HIS A 64 -24.72 -14.90 -15.69
N ARG A 65 -24.20 -13.73 -15.28
CA ARG A 65 -24.52 -12.44 -15.92
C ARG A 65 -24.08 -12.41 -17.38
N SER A 66 -22.88 -12.90 -17.68
CA SER A 66 -22.31 -12.93 -19.04
C SER A 66 -23.15 -13.83 -19.97
N MET A 67 -23.47 -15.04 -19.53
CA MET A 67 -24.33 -15.99 -20.25
C MET A 67 -25.70 -15.39 -20.58
N ARG A 68 -26.33 -14.69 -19.62
CA ARG A 68 -27.65 -14.06 -19.83
C ARG A 68 -27.66 -13.03 -20.97
N PHE A 69 -26.53 -12.36 -21.21
CA PHE A 69 -26.37 -11.40 -22.30
C PHE A 69 -25.71 -12.00 -23.55
N GLY A 70 -25.60 -13.34 -23.63
CA GLY A 70 -24.97 -14.04 -24.76
C GLY A 70 -23.45 -13.81 -24.88
N GLN A 71 -22.82 -13.28 -23.83
CA GLN A 71 -21.38 -13.11 -23.76
C GLN A 71 -20.70 -14.44 -23.42
N ARG A 72 -19.40 -14.54 -23.72
CA ARG A 72 -18.61 -15.73 -23.40
C ARG A 72 -18.34 -15.80 -21.90
N ASP A 73 -18.45 -17.01 -21.37
CA ASP A 73 -18.09 -17.35 -20.00
C ASP A 73 -16.64 -16.99 -19.68
N LEU A 74 -16.35 -16.67 -18.42
CA LEU A 74 -15.03 -16.29 -17.92
C LEU A 74 -13.96 -17.34 -18.26
N ILE A 75 -14.29 -18.62 -18.09
CA ILE A 75 -13.38 -19.73 -18.39
C ILE A 75 -13.07 -19.77 -19.89
N ARG A 76 -14.10 -19.62 -20.73
CA ARG A 76 -13.96 -19.66 -22.19
C ARG A 76 -13.18 -18.45 -22.71
N GLY A 77 -13.43 -17.27 -22.12
CA GLY A 77 -12.64 -16.07 -22.37
C GLY A 77 -11.17 -16.25 -22.00
N ARG A 78 -10.87 -16.79 -20.83
CA ARG A 78 -9.49 -17.07 -20.38
C ARG A 78 -8.78 -18.10 -21.24
N SER A 79 -9.46 -19.21 -21.57
CA SER A 79 -8.92 -20.26 -22.44
C SER A 79 -8.59 -19.72 -23.83
N SER A 80 -9.42 -18.83 -24.40
CA SER A 80 -9.15 -18.23 -25.70
C SER A 80 -7.88 -17.36 -25.75
N ARG A 81 -7.38 -16.92 -24.59
CA ARG A 81 -6.17 -16.10 -24.45
C ARG A 81 -4.94 -16.92 -24.06
N SER A 82 -5.09 -18.22 -23.79
CA SER A 82 -3.95 -19.07 -23.49
C SER A 82 -3.15 -19.31 -24.76
N THR A 83 -1.88 -18.91 -24.77
CA THR A 83 -0.92 -19.22 -25.83
C THR A 83 -0.47 -20.67 -25.79
N TRP A 84 -0.65 -21.31 -24.64
CA TRP A 84 -0.40 -22.73 -24.40
C TRP A 84 -1.74 -23.44 -24.50
N ARG A 85 -1.99 -24.06 -25.65
CA ARG A 85 -3.10 -25.01 -25.80
C ARG A 85 -2.68 -26.37 -25.29
#